data_AF-A0A9D8MSY8-F1
#
_entry.id   AF-A0A9D8MSY8-F1
#
_cell.length_a   1.000
_cell.length_b   1.000
_cell.length_c   1.000
_cell.angle_alpha   90.00
_cell.angle_beta   90.00
_cell.angle_gamma   90.00
#
_symmetry.space_group_name_H-M   'P 1'
#
loop_
_entity.id
_entity.type
_entity.pdbx_description
1 polymer ?
#
loop_
_entity_poly.entity_id
_entity_poly.type
_entity_poly.pdbx_seq_one_letter_code
_entity_poly.pdbx_strand_id
1 'polypeptide(L)'
;MKNKEFATALLSVVCCLLTITSCSDDEGPAKLITWDIGDPNTAEYDEDYYAGGLLGTTNDNTATAFKQPTKSVENEGMVTAFNEGEYLFEKDYNTNTEGAFSGLGPVYVRRGCLYCHPGYGHGARQTEYKADNHRNGYLLVIYDKTTNAYIRSVAG
;
A
#
# COMPACT_ATOMS: atom_id res chain seq x y z
N MET A 1 -10.36 56.05 -9.07
CA MET A 1 -9.16 55.33 -8.59
C MET A 1 -9.35 54.75 -7.18
N LYS A 2 -9.97 55.46 -6.23
CA LYS A 2 -10.19 54.98 -4.85
C LYS A 2 -11.03 53.67 -4.71
N ASN A 3 -11.98 53.42 -5.60
CA ASN A 3 -12.92 52.29 -5.44
C ASN A 3 -12.32 50.94 -5.87
N LYS A 4 -11.32 50.95 -6.78
CA LYS A 4 -10.64 49.73 -7.23
C LYS A 4 -9.61 49.27 -6.19
N GLU A 5 -8.87 50.20 -5.59
CA GLU A 5 -7.95 49.98 -4.47
C GLU A 5 -8.67 49.40 -3.25
N PHE A 6 -9.88 49.92 -2.95
CA PHE A 6 -10.69 49.43 -1.83
C PHE A 6 -11.23 48.01 -2.10
N ALA A 7 -11.63 47.69 -3.33
CA ALA A 7 -12.10 46.36 -3.70
C ALA A 7 -10.96 45.32 -3.72
N THR A 8 -9.76 45.68 -4.17
CA THR A 8 -8.59 44.80 -4.12
C THR A 8 -8.10 44.54 -2.69
N ALA A 9 -8.17 45.56 -1.82
CA ALA A 9 -7.87 45.39 -0.40
C ALA A 9 -8.89 44.46 0.29
N LEU A 10 -10.18 44.60 -0.04
CA LEU A 10 -11.23 43.76 0.54
C LEU A 10 -11.12 42.29 0.08
N LEU A 11 -10.74 42.05 -1.18
CA LEU A 11 -10.53 40.71 -1.73
C LEU A 11 -9.28 40.03 -1.15
N SER A 12 -8.21 40.80 -0.90
CA SER A 12 -6.99 40.31 -0.23
C SER A 12 -7.26 39.90 1.23
N VAL A 13 -8.07 40.66 1.97
CA VAL A 13 -8.42 40.33 3.36
C VAL A 13 -9.30 39.08 3.45
N VAL A 14 -10.24 38.89 2.51
CA VAL A 14 -11.09 37.69 2.46
C VAL A 14 -10.28 36.42 2.12
N CYS A 15 -9.29 36.51 1.22
CA CYS A 15 -8.40 35.38 0.93
C CYS A 15 -7.51 34.98 2.12
N CYS A 16 -7.04 35.93 2.93
CA CYS A 16 -6.26 35.64 4.14
C CYS A 16 -7.08 35.03 5.28
N LEU A 17 -8.40 35.26 5.31
CA LEU A 17 -9.29 34.66 6.32
C LEU A 17 -9.61 33.18 6.02
N LEU A 18 -9.49 32.74 4.76
CA LEU A 18 -9.71 31.34 4.36
C LEU A 18 -8.52 30.42 4.71
N THR A 19 -7.32 30.98 4.96
CA THR A 19 -6.13 30.17 5.26
C THR A 19 -5.99 29.78 6.74
N ILE A 20 -6.84 30.32 7.63
CA ILE A 20 -6.71 30.13 9.09
C ILE A 20 -7.61 29.00 9.63
N THR A 21 -8.46 28.39 8.80
CA THR A 21 -9.39 27.32 9.24
C THR A 21 -8.93 25.92 8.82
N SER A 22 -7.74 25.76 8.25
CA SER A 22 -7.26 24.47 7.74
C SER A 22 -6.52 23.62 8.79
N CYS A 23 -6.31 24.13 10.00
CA CYS A 23 -5.71 23.40 11.12
C CYS A 23 -6.58 23.66 12.36
N SER A 24 -7.70 22.95 12.46
CA SER A 24 -8.38 22.76 13.73
C SER A 24 -7.64 21.63 14.43
N ASP A 25 -6.70 21.94 15.31
CA ASP A 25 -6.14 20.94 16.22
C ASP A 25 -7.28 20.55 17.18
N ASP A 26 -7.68 19.27 17.11
CA ASP A 26 -8.69 18.71 18.00
C ASP A 26 -8.03 18.51 19.37
N GLU A 27 -8.06 19.55 20.21
CA GLU A 27 -7.53 19.48 21.59
C GLU A 27 -8.48 18.71 22.49
N GLY A 28 -8.68 17.43 22.18
CA GLY A 28 -9.14 16.43 23.14
C GLY A 28 -8.04 16.16 24.19
N PRO A 29 -8.39 15.71 25.40
CA PRO A 29 -7.39 15.35 26.40
C PRO A 29 -6.45 14.30 25.79
N ALA A 30 -5.14 14.60 25.76
CA ALA A 30 -4.11 13.74 25.21
C ALA A 30 -4.29 12.31 25.73
N LYS A 31 -4.82 11.43 24.87
CA LYS A 31 -5.07 10.04 25.23
C LYS A 31 -3.71 9.39 25.40
N LEU A 32 -3.44 8.89 26.60
CA LEU A 32 -2.20 8.18 26.86
C LEU A 32 -2.11 7.02 25.88
N ILE A 33 -1.07 7.01 25.04
CA ILE A 33 -0.77 5.91 24.12
C ILE A 33 -0.53 4.67 24.98
N THR A 34 -1.57 3.85 25.11
CA THR A 34 -1.51 2.57 25.81
C THR A 34 -1.21 1.49 24.78
N TRP A 35 -0.36 0.53 25.15
CA TRP A 35 -0.04 -0.63 24.32
C TRP A 35 -1.13 -1.72 24.38
N ASP A 36 -2.25 -1.43 25.03
CA ASP A 36 -3.43 -2.29 25.01
C ASP A 36 -4.12 -2.15 23.64
N ILE A 37 -3.95 -3.18 22.81
CA ILE A 37 -4.80 -3.40 21.65
C ILE A 37 -6.20 -3.62 22.23
N GLY A 38 -7.10 -2.66 22.09
CA GLY A 38 -8.40 -2.60 22.77
C GLY A 38 -9.26 -3.88 22.67
N ASP A 39 -10.37 -3.93 23.42
CA ASP A 39 -11.27 -5.09 23.44
C ASP A 39 -11.73 -5.45 22.02
N PRO A 40 -11.45 -6.68 21.53
CA PRO A 40 -11.81 -7.10 20.17
C PRO A 40 -13.32 -7.04 19.87
N ASN A 41 -14.17 -6.85 20.89
CA ASN A 41 -15.62 -6.75 20.77
C ASN A 41 -16.16 -5.31 20.78
N THR A 42 -15.32 -4.28 20.95
CA THR A 42 -15.77 -2.89 20.81
C THR A 42 -15.94 -2.54 19.34
N ALA A 43 -17.10 -1.98 18.98
CA ALA A 43 -17.42 -1.61 17.60
C ALA A 43 -16.74 -0.31 17.14
N GLU A 44 -16.22 0.47 18.08
CA GLU A 44 -15.63 1.79 17.84
C GLU A 44 -14.33 1.88 18.64
N TYR A 45 -13.21 1.95 17.91
CA TYR A 45 -11.88 2.11 18.47
C TYR A 45 -11.40 3.54 18.26
N ASP A 46 -10.40 3.96 19.04
CA ASP A 46 -9.75 5.25 18.81
C ASP A 46 -9.06 5.31 17.44
N GLU A 47 -8.78 6.51 16.97
CA GLU A 47 -8.11 6.73 15.68
C GLU A 47 -6.77 5.98 15.56
N ASP A 48 -6.01 5.89 16.65
CA ASP A 48 -4.72 5.21 16.74
C ASP A 48 -4.81 3.70 16.48
N TYR A 49 -5.99 3.09 16.62
CA TYR A 49 -6.21 1.68 16.33
C TYR A 49 -6.17 1.40 14.83
N TYR A 50 -6.57 2.37 14.00
CA TYR A 50 -6.68 2.22 12.56
C TYR A 50 -5.38 2.60 11.85
N ALA A 51 -4.49 1.63 11.61
CA ALA A 51 -3.18 1.87 10.98
C ALA A 51 -3.25 2.59 9.61
N GLY A 52 -4.36 2.45 8.87
CA GLY A 52 -4.63 3.17 7.62
C GLY A 52 -5.69 4.28 7.74
N GLY A 53 -6.06 4.68 8.96
CA GLY A 53 -7.22 5.52 9.25
C GLY A 53 -8.56 4.81 9.01
N LEU A 54 -9.67 5.49 9.32
CA LEU A 54 -11.02 4.93 9.23
C LEU A 54 -11.40 4.46 7.82
N LEU A 55 -10.88 5.13 6.78
CA LEU A 55 -11.19 4.83 5.38
C LEU A 55 -10.20 3.85 4.73
N GLY A 56 -8.99 3.73 5.27
CA GLY A 56 -7.92 2.88 4.73
C GLY A 56 -7.75 1.55 5.46
N THR A 57 -8.42 1.34 6.60
CA THR A 57 -8.35 0.09 7.37
C THR A 57 -9.53 -0.82 7.04
N THR A 58 -9.24 -2.10 6.77
CA THR A 58 -10.25 -3.15 6.61
C THR A 58 -10.41 -3.93 7.93
N ASN A 59 -11.63 -4.40 8.21
CA ASN A 59 -11.94 -5.12 9.45
C ASN A 59 -12.02 -6.65 9.27
N ASP A 60 -11.55 -7.15 8.13
CA ASP A 60 -11.46 -8.59 7.87
C ASP A 60 -10.20 -9.14 8.55
N ASN A 61 -10.36 -10.16 9.38
CA ASN A 61 -9.28 -10.85 10.09
C ASN A 61 -9.00 -12.25 9.53
N THR A 62 -9.61 -12.60 8.39
CA THR A 62 -9.40 -13.88 7.72
C THR A 62 -8.19 -13.82 6.78
N ALA A 63 -7.90 -14.94 6.11
CA ALA A 63 -6.81 -15.01 5.12
C ALA A 63 -7.02 -14.10 3.88
N THR A 64 -8.20 -13.49 3.72
CA THR A 64 -8.53 -12.58 2.62
C THR A 64 -8.41 -11.11 2.98
N ALA A 65 -8.00 -10.78 4.21
CA ALA A 65 -7.94 -9.41 4.71
C ALA A 65 -7.21 -8.43 3.77
N PHE A 66 -6.09 -8.89 3.19
CA PHE A 66 -5.23 -8.08 2.31
C PHE A 66 -5.70 -8.01 0.86
N LYS A 67 -6.80 -8.70 0.52
CA LYS A 67 -7.44 -8.65 -0.79
C LYS A 67 -8.67 -7.77 -0.82
N GLN A 68 -9.12 -7.30 0.35
CA GLN A 68 -10.33 -6.51 0.44
C GLN A 68 -10.04 -5.07 0.01
N PRO A 69 -10.91 -4.44 -0.80
CA PRO A 69 -10.83 -3.02 -1.01
C PRO A 69 -11.04 -2.30 0.33
N THR A 70 -10.34 -1.19 0.52
CA THR A 70 -10.60 -0.30 1.66
C THR A 70 -11.88 0.50 1.40
N LYS A 71 -12.50 1.04 2.46
CA LYS A 71 -13.70 1.87 2.32
C LYS A 71 -13.48 3.07 1.40
N SER A 72 -12.26 3.61 1.35
CA SER A 72 -11.92 4.67 0.40
C SER A 72 -12.13 4.26 -1.07
N VAL A 73 -11.79 3.02 -1.44
CA VAL A 73 -11.99 2.49 -2.79
C VAL A 73 -13.47 2.28 -3.08
N GLU A 74 -14.23 1.78 -2.11
CA GLU A 74 -15.67 1.55 -2.23
C GLU A 74 -16.45 2.86 -2.37
N ASN A 75 -16.18 3.84 -1.51
CA ASN A 75 -16.86 5.13 -1.48
C ASN A 75 -16.63 5.94 -2.76
N GLU A 76 -15.44 5.82 -3.35
CA GLU A 76 -15.09 6.47 -4.61
C GLU A 76 -15.55 5.67 -5.85
N GLY A 77 -16.25 4.55 -5.66
CA GLY A 77 -16.74 3.72 -6.77
C GLY A 77 -15.65 3.03 -7.59
N MET A 78 -14.44 2.89 -7.04
CA MET A 78 -13.26 2.35 -7.73
C MET A 78 -13.13 0.82 -7.62
N VAL A 79 -14.16 0.13 -7.11
CA VAL A 79 -14.14 -1.33 -6.86
C VAL A 79 -13.80 -2.12 -8.13
N THR A 80 -14.30 -1.70 -9.31
CA THR A 80 -13.95 -2.37 -10.57
C THR A 80 -12.47 -2.25 -10.89
N ALA A 81 -11.90 -1.04 -10.79
CA ALA A 81 -10.48 -0.81 -11.06
C ALA A 81 -9.60 -1.56 -10.06
N PHE A 82 -10.01 -1.63 -8.79
CA PHE A 82 -9.36 -2.44 -7.78
C PHE A 82 -9.36 -3.93 -8.16
N ASN A 83 -10.51 -4.48 -8.54
CA ASN A 83 -10.61 -5.89 -8.95
C ASN A 83 -9.80 -6.21 -10.22
N GLU A 84 -9.69 -5.26 -11.15
CA GLU A 84 -8.82 -5.40 -12.33
C GLU A 84 -7.34 -5.40 -11.94
N GLY A 85 -6.94 -4.54 -11.00
CA GLY A 85 -5.59 -4.54 -10.42
C GLY A 85 -5.26 -5.85 -9.69
N GLU A 86 -6.21 -6.37 -8.91
CA GLU A 86 -6.09 -7.68 -8.25
C GLU A 86 -5.91 -8.80 -9.27
N TYR A 87 -6.68 -8.79 -10.36
CA TYR A 87 -6.53 -9.74 -11.45
C TYR A 87 -5.14 -9.66 -12.09
N LEU A 88 -4.57 -8.46 -12.24
CA LEU A 88 -3.20 -8.29 -12.73
C LEU A 88 -2.15 -8.81 -11.73
N PHE A 89 -2.37 -8.59 -10.44
CA PHE A 89 -1.44 -8.97 -9.38
C PHE A 89 -1.35 -10.49 -9.17
N GLU A 90 -2.49 -11.18 -9.24
CA GLU A 90 -2.56 -12.62 -8.98
C GLU A 90 -2.20 -13.51 -10.17
N LYS A 91 -2.27 -12.97 -11.40
CA LYS A 91 -2.09 -13.77 -12.62
C LYS A 91 -0.63 -13.79 -13.08
N ASP A 92 -0.21 -15.00 -13.48
CA ASP A 92 1.07 -15.21 -14.11
C ASP A 92 1.00 -14.87 -15.59
N TYR A 93 2.06 -14.21 -16.06
CA TYR A 93 2.36 -14.05 -17.45
C TYR A 93 2.86 -15.35 -18.07
N ASN A 94 2.52 -15.53 -19.33
CA ASN A 94 2.75 -16.74 -20.09
C ASN A 94 3.46 -16.41 -21.39
N THR A 95 4.13 -17.41 -21.96
CA THR A 95 4.87 -17.27 -23.21
C THR A 95 3.99 -17.48 -24.45
N ASN A 96 2.66 -17.43 -24.31
CA ASN A 96 1.77 -17.56 -25.46
C ASN A 96 1.90 -16.30 -26.34
N THR A 97 1.68 -16.48 -27.64
CA THR A 97 1.79 -15.39 -28.62
C THR A 97 0.56 -14.48 -28.65
N GLU A 98 -0.57 -14.94 -28.09
CA GLU A 98 -1.85 -14.23 -28.09
C GLU A 98 -2.62 -14.51 -26.78
N GLY A 99 -3.56 -13.62 -26.46
CA GLY A 99 -4.39 -13.71 -25.26
C GLY A 99 -3.88 -12.90 -24.07
N ALA A 100 -4.64 -12.96 -22.96
CA ALA A 100 -4.33 -12.23 -21.74
C ALA A 100 -3.02 -12.73 -21.09
N PHE A 101 -2.27 -11.79 -20.50
CA PHE A 101 -0.99 -12.03 -19.84
C PHE A 101 0.08 -12.68 -20.73
N SER A 102 0.03 -12.49 -22.04
CA SER A 102 1.12 -12.86 -22.93
C SER A 102 2.34 -11.96 -22.69
N GLY A 103 3.55 -12.56 -22.64
CA GLY A 103 4.81 -11.85 -22.47
C GLY A 103 5.67 -12.35 -21.31
N LEU A 104 6.72 -11.58 -21.01
CA LEU A 104 7.79 -11.96 -20.07
C LEU A 104 7.46 -11.65 -18.60
N GLY A 105 6.32 -11.00 -18.34
CA GLY A 105 5.93 -10.57 -17.00
C GLY A 105 6.46 -9.19 -16.61
N PRO A 106 6.12 -8.73 -15.38
CA PRO A 106 6.48 -7.39 -14.90
C PRO A 106 7.99 -7.25 -14.66
N VAL A 107 8.70 -8.37 -14.45
CA VAL A 107 10.16 -8.42 -14.33
C VAL A 107 10.63 -9.65 -15.09
N TYR A 108 11.56 -9.49 -16.03
CA TYR A 108 12.05 -10.57 -16.93
C TYR A 108 12.41 -11.90 -16.23
N VAL A 109 12.81 -11.84 -14.97
CA VAL A 109 13.20 -13.01 -14.17
C VAL A 109 12.02 -13.81 -13.59
N ARG A 110 10.81 -13.23 -13.50
CA ARG A 110 9.64 -13.84 -12.83
C ARG A 110 8.35 -13.52 -13.57
N ARG A 111 7.50 -14.53 -13.71
CA ARG A 111 6.27 -14.46 -14.50
C ARG A 111 5.13 -13.69 -13.84
N GLY A 112 5.22 -13.31 -12.56
CA GLY A 112 4.11 -12.64 -11.88
C GLY A 112 4.52 -11.95 -10.59
N CYS A 113 3.63 -11.11 -10.05
CA CYS A 113 3.90 -10.30 -8.87
C CYS A 113 4.11 -11.15 -7.60
N LEU A 114 3.31 -12.21 -7.45
CA LEU A 114 3.31 -13.12 -6.29
C LEU A 114 4.61 -13.94 -6.11
N TYR A 115 5.50 -13.92 -7.10
CA TYR A 115 6.83 -14.54 -6.97
C TYR A 115 7.74 -13.75 -6.02
N CYS A 116 7.62 -12.42 -6.01
CA CYS A 116 8.37 -11.54 -5.11
C CYS A 116 7.51 -11.00 -3.96
N HIS A 117 6.19 -10.87 -4.17
CA HIS A 117 5.22 -10.41 -3.18
C HIS A 117 4.26 -11.54 -2.76
N PRO A 118 4.76 -12.61 -2.12
CA PRO A 118 3.92 -13.72 -1.74
C PRO A 118 2.82 -13.29 -0.77
N GLY A 119 1.62 -13.82 -0.99
CA GLY A 119 0.49 -13.63 -0.07
C GLY A 119 0.25 -12.18 0.31
N TYR A 120 0.38 -11.24 -0.63
CA TYR A 120 0.18 -9.80 -0.36
C TYR A 120 1.17 -9.24 0.67
N GLY A 121 2.43 -9.70 0.62
CA GLY A 121 3.49 -9.30 1.54
C GLY A 121 3.70 -10.25 2.72
N HIS A 122 2.92 -11.32 2.81
CA HIS A 122 3.13 -12.36 3.82
C HIS A 122 4.23 -13.32 3.39
N GLY A 123 5.29 -13.38 4.21
CA GLY A 123 6.28 -14.43 4.10
C GLY A 123 5.64 -15.82 4.24
N ALA A 124 6.12 -16.78 3.46
CA ALA A 124 5.76 -18.19 3.66
C ALA A 124 7.03 -19.02 3.78
N ARG A 125 7.05 -19.94 4.75
CA ARG A 125 8.15 -20.87 4.92
C ARG A 125 8.12 -21.92 3.80
N GLN A 126 9.23 -22.03 3.06
CA GLN A 126 9.43 -23.12 2.11
C GLN A 126 10.28 -24.23 2.72
N THR A 127 10.02 -25.47 2.32
CA THR A 127 10.83 -26.64 2.68
C THR A 127 11.79 -27.06 1.56
N GLU A 128 11.59 -26.53 0.35
CA GLU A 128 12.42 -26.78 -0.83
C GLU A 128 12.46 -25.53 -1.73
N TYR A 129 13.52 -25.38 -2.52
CA TYR A 129 13.61 -24.31 -3.52
C TYR A 129 13.10 -24.79 -4.88
N LYS A 130 12.00 -24.19 -5.34
CA LYS A 130 11.44 -24.35 -6.71
C LYS A 130 11.23 -23.00 -7.36
N ALA A 131 12.07 -22.63 -8.31
CA ALA A 131 12.05 -21.31 -8.93
C ALA A 131 10.65 -20.96 -9.50
N ASP A 132 9.92 -21.93 -10.04
CA ASP A 132 8.63 -21.67 -10.69
C ASP A 132 7.44 -21.60 -9.73
N ASN A 133 7.65 -21.73 -8.41
CA ASN A 133 6.59 -21.62 -7.41
C ASN A 133 6.50 -20.21 -6.82
N HIS A 134 5.28 -19.73 -6.60
CA HIS A 134 5.03 -18.57 -5.74
C HIS A 134 5.55 -18.82 -4.33
N ARG A 135 5.83 -17.74 -3.59
CA ARG A 135 6.27 -17.83 -2.19
C ARG A 135 7.64 -18.46 -1.95
N ASN A 136 8.41 -18.63 -3.02
CA ASN A 136 9.79 -19.08 -3.01
C ASN A 136 10.78 -17.94 -3.37
N GLY A 137 10.55 -16.76 -2.79
CA GLY A 137 11.38 -15.57 -2.95
C GLY A 137 12.61 -15.64 -2.06
N TYR A 138 13.65 -16.37 -2.48
CA TYR A 138 14.96 -16.32 -1.82
C TYR A 138 15.86 -15.31 -2.51
N LEU A 139 16.51 -14.46 -1.73
CA LEU A 139 17.58 -13.59 -2.21
C LEU A 139 18.86 -14.44 -2.34
N LEU A 140 19.30 -14.71 -3.56
CA LEU A 140 20.60 -15.35 -3.79
C LEU A 140 21.69 -14.30 -3.56
N VAL A 141 22.48 -14.47 -2.51
CA VAL A 141 23.63 -13.61 -2.21
C VAL A 141 24.90 -14.42 -2.40
N ILE A 142 25.83 -13.92 -3.20
CA ILE A 142 27.13 -14.57 -3.41
C ILE A 142 28.13 -13.96 -2.45
N TYR A 143 28.77 -14.80 -1.63
CA TYR A 143 29.79 -14.37 -0.67
C TYR A 143 31.18 -14.74 -1.21
N ASP A 144 32.07 -13.75 -1.30
CA ASP A 144 33.46 -13.99 -1.63
C ASP A 144 34.27 -14.16 -0.34
N LYS A 145 34.85 -15.36 -0.18
CA LYS A 145 35.71 -15.69 0.97
C LYS A 145 37.04 -14.94 0.95
N THR A 146 37.49 -14.49 -0.21
CA THR A 146 38.74 -13.74 -0.37
C THR A 146 38.60 -12.33 0.20
N THR A 147 37.49 -11.67 -0.11
CA THR A 147 37.22 -10.29 0.32
C THR A 147 36.38 -10.21 1.60
N ASN A 148 35.88 -11.34 2.10
CA ASN A 148 34.94 -11.43 3.21
C ASN A 148 33.71 -10.52 3.04
N ALA A 149 33.20 -10.44 1.82
CA ALA A 149 32.11 -9.53 1.46
C ALA A 149 31.09 -10.18 0.54
N TYR A 150 29.85 -9.67 0.58
CA TYR A 150 28.82 -10.03 -0.39
C TYR A 150 29.07 -9.32 -1.73
N ILE A 151 29.05 -10.08 -2.81
CA ILE A 151 29.16 -9.58 -4.18
C ILE A 151 27.82 -8.95 -4.58
N ARG A 152 27.84 -7.66 -4.91
CA ARG A 152 26.65 -6.86 -5.25
C ARG A 152 26.33 -6.82 -6.74
N SER A 153 27.28 -7.17 -7.60
CA SER A 153 27.08 -7.25 -9.05
C SER A 153 27.78 -8.49 -9.60
N VAL A 154 27.04 -9.30 -10.35
CA VAL A 154 27.55 -10.47 -11.09
C VAL A 154 27.39 -10.33 -12.59
N ALA A 155 26.86 -9.20 -13.06
CA ALA A 155 26.90 -8.83 -14.46
C ALA A 155 28.26 -8.18 -14.73
N GLY A 156 29.08 -8.86 -15.52
CA GLY A 156 30.26 -8.29 -16.18
C GLY A 156 29.90 -7.73 -17.54
#